data_AF-A0A6G0SWU8-F1
#
_entry.id   AF-A0A6G0SWU8-F1
#
_cell.length_a   1.000
_cell.length_b   1.000
_cell.length_c   1.000
_cell.angle_alpha   90.00
_cell.angle_beta   90.00
_cell.angle_gamma   90.00
#
_symmetry.space_group_name_H-M   'P 1'
#
loop_
_entity.id
_entity.type
_entity.pdbx_description
1 polymer ?
#
loop_
_entity_poly.entity_id
_entity_poly.type
_entity_poly.pdbx_seq_one_letter_code
_entity_poly.pdbx_strand_id
1 'polypeptide(L)'
;MIRQLGKPTAFMTLSTNEIGWPDLLTLLHKLAEEKEDMQNFIASELSFIQKSSLINNDAVTCAIYFNKLVNVIMTILQSKKFSPFGKFRVINYFLRIEFQHRGSPHAHILLWLDNAPTDILGEEQKQAIEMINSLVSVSTSEASGNIKLLTHKHTFTCYKKIGSNSGQKCRFEAPFMPCKSTMILIPMEKTNPLYKEHLKRYNEIRINLESNDYDSIDDYYESNNIRSDEEYEYILRAGISRPRIFYKRHPSEKWHNTFNPFVFNVLKSNMDFQIITEEYSCAAYVVEYVNKTNRGISNLQRKIIEVMNENPEFDIVEITRKMSVDMLNTIEMSSQEAAWYLLRLPMSKSSVAVQYINTCWPIERQKIRKTQKQIDELDDDSTDIWKEDWHDKYQKRPEELEAISLAQFVSKYTKNKKGEFVRKKQPQVIRYRNYDMTQDYNEYRREMVTLHIPFRNEDTEILADMKFTTIYDEHENEILEKRKEFESNIDIQKTIDICRQLCHEGELIDDESEIRDIATRFPEPNPFEELYRNPNAAVNEDLRIATLKNLGAIAKRRENIMSNDHFCELMRSANEKQKDLLLHVIHHNLSAEKSPLQLFFTGPAGCGKPL
;
A
#
# COMPACT_ATOMS: atom_id res chain seq x y z
N MET A 1 -0.72 -8.92 6.21
CA MET A 1 0.06 -8.47 7.37
C MET A 1 -0.84 -8.26 8.56
N ILE A 2 -1.82 -7.34 8.51
CA ILE A 2 -2.72 -7.08 9.65
C ILE A 2 -3.41 -8.36 10.15
N ARG A 3 -3.93 -9.21 9.25
CA ARG A 3 -4.58 -10.47 9.63
C ARG A 3 -3.69 -11.34 10.52
N GLN A 4 -2.38 -11.35 10.28
CA GLN A 4 -1.45 -12.26 10.94
C GLN A 4 -0.62 -11.58 12.04
N LEU A 5 -0.33 -10.28 11.90
CA LEU A 5 0.51 -9.52 12.82
C LEU A 5 -0.31 -8.66 13.79
N GLY A 6 -1.63 -8.64 13.64
CA GLY A 6 -2.51 -7.72 14.35
C GLY A 6 -2.49 -6.29 13.78
N LYS A 7 -3.19 -5.40 14.48
CA LYS A 7 -3.25 -3.96 14.18
C LYS A 7 -1.84 -3.37 14.31
N PRO A 8 -1.37 -2.55 13.35
CA PRO A 8 -0.16 -1.77 13.54
C PRO A 8 -0.33 -0.83 14.74
N THR A 9 0.74 -0.65 15.51
CA THR A 9 0.75 0.20 16.71
C THR A 9 0.75 1.68 16.35
N ALA A 10 1.49 2.05 15.30
CA ALA A 10 1.70 3.45 14.94
C ALA A 10 1.74 3.65 13.42
N PHE A 11 1.43 4.88 13.03
CA PHE A 11 1.58 5.41 11.69
C PHE A 11 2.63 6.51 11.69
N MET A 12 3.47 6.52 10.66
CA MET A 12 4.52 7.51 10.47
C MET A 12 4.58 7.97 9.02
N THR A 13 4.73 9.27 8.80
CA THR A 13 5.09 9.82 7.49
C THR A 13 6.44 10.49 7.51
N LEU A 14 7.18 10.42 6.41
CA LEU A 14 8.46 11.11 6.24
C LEU A 14 8.40 11.89 4.92
N SER A 15 8.43 13.22 5.00
CA SER A 15 8.48 14.08 3.82
C SER A 15 9.90 14.40 3.42
N THR A 16 10.11 14.68 2.14
CA THR A 16 11.38 15.17 1.63
C THR A 16 11.56 16.67 1.95
N ASN A 17 12.78 17.09 2.32
CA ASN A 17 13.15 18.50 2.55
C ASN A 17 14.51 18.82 1.93
N GLU A 18 14.64 18.66 0.61
CA GLU A 18 15.94 18.78 -0.09
C GLU A 18 16.60 20.14 0.10
N ILE A 19 15.79 21.21 0.09
CA ILE A 19 16.26 22.60 0.27
C ILE A 19 16.78 22.83 1.71
N GLY A 20 16.29 22.04 2.67
CA GLY A 20 16.66 22.13 4.07
C GLY A 20 17.68 21.08 4.53
N TRP A 21 18.27 20.30 3.61
CA TRP A 21 19.28 19.29 3.92
C TRP A 21 20.69 19.73 3.47
N PRO A 22 21.50 20.31 4.37
CA PRO A 22 22.84 20.78 4.03
C PRO A 22 23.72 19.69 3.43
N ASP A 23 23.65 18.46 3.95
CA ASP A 23 24.46 17.33 3.47
C ASP A 23 24.10 16.95 2.03
N LEU A 24 22.80 16.97 1.69
CA LEU A 24 22.35 16.74 0.31
C LEU A 24 22.80 17.87 -0.61
N LEU A 25 22.61 19.13 -0.22
CA LEU A 25 23.02 20.29 -1.03
C LEU A 25 24.53 20.31 -1.27
N THR A 26 25.31 19.95 -0.25
CA THR A 26 26.78 19.79 -0.32
C THR A 26 27.16 18.68 -1.29
N LEU A 27 26.45 17.54 -1.24
CA LEU A 27 26.66 16.44 -2.17
C LEU A 27 26.34 16.84 -3.62
N LEU A 28 25.19 17.48 -3.86
CA LEU A 28 24.77 17.93 -5.19
C LEU A 28 25.75 18.95 -5.77
N HIS A 29 26.19 19.92 -4.97
CA HIS A 29 27.18 20.90 -5.41
C HIS A 29 28.50 20.25 -5.80
N LYS A 30 29.00 19.32 -4.97
CA LYS A 30 30.23 18.56 -5.25
C LYS A 30 30.13 17.75 -6.55
N LEU A 31 28.96 17.19 -6.87
CA LEU A 31 28.74 16.45 -8.10
C LEU A 31 28.63 17.36 -9.33
N ALA A 32 28.07 18.57 -9.17
CA ALA A 32 27.91 19.53 -10.26
C ALA A 32 29.23 20.18 -10.71
N GLU A 33 30.15 20.48 -9.78
CA GLU A 33 31.36 21.27 -10.06
C GLU A 33 32.63 20.44 -10.38
N GLU A 34 32.56 19.11 -10.41
CA GLU A 34 33.68 18.21 -10.78
C GLU A 34 35.10 18.54 -10.21
N LYS A 35 35.18 19.08 -8.96
CA LYS A 35 36.35 19.56 -8.14
C LYS A 35 36.56 21.09 -8.24
N GLU A 36 36.90 21.87 -7.20
CA GLU A 36 37.88 21.59 -6.15
C GLU A 36 37.81 22.49 -4.89
N ASP A 37 36.89 23.47 -4.79
CA ASP A 37 36.91 24.44 -3.67
C ASP A 37 35.73 24.30 -2.70
N MET A 38 35.73 23.22 -1.92
CA MET A 38 34.78 23.00 -0.82
C MET A 38 35.12 23.81 0.43
N GLN A 39 36.27 24.50 0.47
CA GLN A 39 36.83 25.07 1.70
C GLN A 39 35.99 26.24 2.22
N ASN A 40 35.24 26.91 1.33
CA ASN A 40 34.35 28.03 1.65
C ASN A 40 32.86 27.74 1.33
N PHE A 41 32.50 26.51 0.96
CA PHE A 41 31.12 26.19 0.62
C PHE A 41 30.25 26.00 1.87
N ILE A 42 29.27 26.89 2.04
CA ILE A 42 28.30 26.82 3.13
C ILE A 42 26.91 26.64 2.53
N ALA A 43 26.38 25.42 2.57
CA ALA A 43 25.07 25.07 2.00
C ALA A 43 23.92 25.95 2.52
N SER A 44 24.00 26.44 3.76
CA SER A 44 22.98 27.32 4.34
C SER A 44 22.94 28.72 3.73
N GLU A 45 24.04 29.19 3.15
CA GLU A 45 24.15 30.52 2.52
C GLU A 45 23.62 30.54 1.08
N LEU A 46 23.39 29.37 0.47
CA LEU A 46 22.78 29.29 -0.85
C LEU A 46 21.39 29.93 -0.86
N SER A 47 21.14 30.77 -1.86
CA SER A 47 19.80 31.27 -2.15
C SER A 47 18.85 30.13 -2.52
N PHE A 48 17.55 30.37 -2.39
CA PHE A 48 16.53 29.41 -2.80
C PHE A 48 16.71 28.96 -4.25
N ILE A 49 17.01 29.88 -5.17
CA ILE A 49 17.19 29.59 -6.60
C ILE A 49 18.39 28.66 -6.83
N GLN A 50 19.53 28.91 -6.17
CA GLN A 50 20.71 28.05 -6.28
C GLN A 50 20.42 26.64 -5.75
N LYS A 51 19.73 26.52 -4.61
CA LYS A 51 19.32 25.23 -4.05
C LYS A 51 18.41 24.48 -5.03
N SER A 52 17.38 25.15 -5.55
CA SER A 52 16.47 24.57 -6.53
C SER A 52 17.18 24.13 -7.80
N SER A 53 18.16 24.90 -8.30
CA SER A 53 18.95 24.52 -9.47
C SER A 53 19.73 23.23 -9.24
N LEU A 54 20.42 23.10 -8.10
CA LEU A 54 21.16 21.88 -7.76
C LEU A 54 20.23 20.65 -7.71
N ILE A 55 19.07 20.79 -7.08
CA ILE A 55 18.07 19.73 -6.93
C ILE A 55 17.50 19.31 -8.30
N ASN A 56 17.11 20.28 -9.13
CA ASN A 56 16.50 20.01 -10.43
C ASN A 56 17.50 19.39 -11.43
N ASN A 57 18.78 19.75 -11.33
CA ASN A 57 19.83 19.24 -12.21
C ASN A 57 20.22 17.79 -11.89
N ASP A 58 20.01 17.31 -10.65
CA ASP A 58 20.34 15.94 -10.25
C ASP A 58 19.25 15.30 -9.36
N ALA A 59 18.10 15.06 -9.98
CA ALA A 59 16.98 14.35 -9.38
C ALA A 59 17.30 12.89 -9.00
N VAL A 60 18.29 12.27 -9.66
CA VAL A 60 18.73 10.90 -9.39
C VAL A 60 19.37 10.82 -8.01
N THR A 61 20.28 11.73 -7.69
CA THR A 61 20.91 11.81 -6.37
C THR A 61 19.89 12.12 -5.29
N CYS A 62 18.92 13.03 -5.52
CA CYS A 62 17.83 13.29 -4.58
C CYS A 62 17.02 12.03 -4.24
N ALA A 63 16.59 11.28 -5.26
CA ALA A 63 15.82 10.04 -5.07
C ALA A 63 16.62 8.98 -4.29
N ILE A 64 17.90 8.80 -4.63
CA ILE A 64 18.80 7.87 -3.93
C ILE A 64 18.99 8.30 -2.48
N TYR A 65 19.22 9.59 -2.24
CA TYR A 65 19.45 10.16 -0.92
C TYR A 65 18.26 9.90 0.00
N PHE A 66 17.05 10.25 -0.45
CA PHE A 66 15.83 10.01 0.34
C PHE A 66 15.62 8.53 0.64
N ASN A 67 15.72 7.66 -0.38
CA ASN A 67 15.57 6.21 -0.18
C ASN A 67 16.59 5.68 0.85
N LYS A 68 17.86 6.09 0.75
CA LYS A 68 18.90 5.69 1.71
C LYS A 68 18.60 6.20 3.12
N LEU A 69 18.25 7.47 3.26
CA LEU A 69 17.92 8.08 4.54
C LEU A 69 16.78 7.32 5.23
N VAL A 70 15.69 7.07 4.53
CA VAL A 70 14.54 6.31 5.07
C VAL A 70 14.95 4.89 5.47
N ASN A 71 15.75 4.19 4.67
CA ASN A 71 16.22 2.84 5.02
C ASN A 71 17.12 2.82 6.26
N VAL A 72 17.98 3.83 6.42
CA VAL A 72 18.84 3.97 7.60
C VAL A 72 18.00 4.25 8.83
N ILE A 73 17.03 5.18 8.76
CA ILE A 73 16.08 5.43 9.84
C ILE A 73 15.39 4.12 10.25
N MET A 74 14.81 3.38 9.30
CA MET A 74 14.13 2.12 9.60
C MET A 74 15.07 1.08 10.23
N THR A 75 16.32 0.99 9.76
CA THR A 75 17.32 0.08 10.33
C THR A 75 17.63 0.43 11.79
N ILE A 76 17.77 1.72 12.10
CA ILE A 76 17.98 2.20 13.48
C ILE A 76 16.77 1.88 14.35
N LEU A 77 15.55 2.16 13.87
CA LEU A 77 14.31 1.92 14.61
C LEU A 77 14.10 0.42 14.92
N GLN A 78 14.57 -0.49 14.07
CA GLN A 78 14.49 -1.94 14.28
C GLN A 78 15.61 -2.50 15.18
N SER A 79 16.65 -1.72 15.47
CA SER A 79 17.83 -2.17 16.22
C SER A 79 17.47 -2.66 17.63
N LYS A 80 17.91 -3.87 17.99
CA LYS A 80 17.72 -4.39 19.35
C LYS A 80 18.56 -3.68 20.42
N LYS A 81 19.66 -3.03 20.01
CA LYS A 81 20.63 -2.42 20.93
C LYS A 81 20.54 -0.91 21.00
N PHE A 82 20.21 -0.28 19.87
CA PHE A 82 20.35 1.17 19.68
C PHE A 82 19.06 1.84 19.21
N SER A 83 17.92 1.13 19.23
CA SER A 83 16.67 1.76 18.81
C SER A 83 16.32 2.90 19.78
N PRO A 84 16.08 4.11 19.26
CA PRO A 84 15.65 5.25 20.08
C PRO A 84 14.25 5.05 20.66
N PHE A 85 13.49 4.06 20.17
CA PHE A 85 12.21 3.66 20.74
C PHE A 85 12.39 2.75 21.97
N GLY A 86 13.64 2.40 22.32
CA GLY A 86 13.95 1.58 23.49
C GLY A 86 13.26 0.23 23.47
N LYS A 87 12.48 -0.06 24.52
CA LYS A 87 11.69 -1.30 24.62
C LYS A 87 10.59 -1.42 23.56
N PHE A 88 10.23 -0.32 22.90
CA PHE A 88 9.21 -0.24 21.85
C PHE A 88 9.81 -0.22 20.43
N ARG A 89 10.98 -0.82 20.23
CA ARG A 89 11.62 -0.90 18.90
C ARG A 89 10.65 -1.45 17.84
N VAL A 90 10.87 -1.07 16.58
CA VAL A 90 10.06 -1.55 15.46
C VAL A 90 10.36 -3.04 15.21
N ILE A 91 9.36 -3.91 15.34
CA ILE A 91 9.49 -5.34 15.01
C ILE A 91 9.10 -5.61 13.56
N ASN A 92 8.03 -4.98 13.09
CA ASN A 92 7.57 -5.08 11.71
C ASN A 92 7.16 -3.72 11.17
N TYR A 93 7.26 -3.55 9.87
CA TYR A 93 6.76 -2.36 9.19
C TYR A 93 6.26 -2.70 7.79
N PHE A 94 5.36 -1.84 7.30
CA PHE A 94 5.02 -1.73 5.89
C PHE A 94 5.22 -0.28 5.48
N LEU A 95 6.03 -0.06 4.46
CA LEU A 95 6.40 1.25 3.94
C LEU A 95 5.97 1.34 2.48
N ARG A 96 5.42 2.46 2.06
CA ARG A 96 5.25 2.76 0.64
C ARG A 96 5.47 4.23 0.34
N ILE A 97 6.02 4.47 -0.83
CA ILE A 97 6.42 5.77 -1.35
C ILE A 97 5.28 6.31 -2.22
N GLU A 98 4.98 7.58 -2.01
CA GLU A 98 4.05 8.38 -2.78
C GLU A 98 4.80 9.65 -3.22
N PHE A 99 4.58 10.10 -4.45
CA PHE A 99 5.13 11.38 -4.93
C PHE A 99 4.08 12.46 -4.70
N GLN A 100 4.44 13.50 -3.95
CA GLN A 100 3.55 14.64 -3.73
C GLN A 100 3.55 15.54 -4.98
N HIS A 101 2.59 16.45 -5.12
CA HIS A 101 2.52 17.41 -6.25
C HIS A 101 3.80 18.23 -6.48
N ARG A 102 4.67 18.36 -5.47
CA ARG A 102 5.99 19.01 -5.59
C ARG A 102 7.02 18.13 -6.31
N GLY A 103 6.67 16.89 -6.65
CA GLY A 103 7.51 15.91 -7.32
C GLY A 103 8.46 15.13 -6.40
N SER A 104 8.56 15.49 -5.12
CA SER A 104 9.47 14.80 -4.20
C SER A 104 8.80 13.56 -3.57
N PRO A 105 9.58 12.51 -3.26
CA PRO A 105 9.07 11.31 -2.61
C PRO A 105 8.63 11.59 -1.16
N HIS A 106 7.62 10.86 -0.72
CA HIS A 106 7.06 10.90 0.63
C HIS A 106 6.76 9.48 1.08
N ALA A 107 7.26 9.10 2.26
CA ALA A 107 7.11 7.76 2.79
C ALA A 107 5.92 7.69 3.74
N HIS A 108 5.02 6.73 3.50
CA HIS A 108 3.96 6.33 4.42
C HIS A 108 4.34 5.00 5.07
N ILE A 109 4.31 4.92 6.40
CA ILE A 109 4.85 3.79 7.14
C ILE A 109 3.87 3.35 8.24
N LEU A 110 3.49 2.08 8.20
CA LEU A 110 2.81 1.38 9.30
C LEU A 110 3.85 0.64 10.13
N LEU A 111 3.78 0.77 11.44
CA LEU A 111 4.74 0.23 12.40
C LEU A 111 4.06 -0.71 13.40
N TRP A 112 4.64 -1.88 13.59
CA TRP A 112 4.36 -2.77 14.72
C TRP A 112 5.52 -2.65 15.70
N LEU A 113 5.24 -2.23 16.91
CA LEU A 113 6.24 -1.99 17.95
C LEU A 113 6.33 -3.19 18.90
N ASP A 114 7.53 -3.47 19.39
CA ASP A 114 7.77 -4.47 20.44
C ASP A 114 7.13 -4.00 21.75
N ASN A 115 6.65 -4.91 22.59
CA ASN A 115 6.07 -4.60 23.92
C ASN A 115 4.99 -3.48 23.94
N ALA A 116 4.33 -3.22 22.80
CA ALA A 116 3.26 -2.24 22.74
C ALA A 116 1.99 -2.81 23.40
N PRO A 117 1.27 -2.01 24.22
CA PRO A 117 -0.02 -2.38 24.76
C PRO A 117 -1.02 -2.72 23.64
N THR A 118 -1.77 -3.79 23.84
CA THR A 118 -2.76 -4.29 22.89
C THR A 118 -4.14 -3.69 23.12
N ASP A 119 -4.54 -3.56 24.39
CA ASP A 119 -5.82 -2.96 24.80
C ASP A 119 -5.61 -1.55 25.35
N ILE A 120 -5.40 -0.59 24.44
CA ILE A 120 -5.14 0.79 24.82
C ILE A 120 -6.39 1.53 25.35
N LEU A 121 -7.59 0.96 25.17
CA LEU A 121 -8.86 1.57 25.59
C LEU A 121 -9.40 0.96 26.89
N GLY A 122 -8.94 -0.24 27.27
CA GLY A 122 -9.30 -0.91 28.51
C GLY A 122 -8.14 -1.00 29.50
N GLU A 123 -7.74 -2.22 29.86
CA GLU A 123 -6.91 -2.47 31.04
C GLU A 123 -5.48 -1.91 30.92
N GLU A 124 -4.93 -1.84 29.71
CA GLU A 124 -3.56 -1.40 29.47
C GLU A 124 -3.45 0.11 29.16
N GLN A 125 -4.53 0.88 29.32
CA GLN A 125 -4.58 2.32 28.97
C GLN A 125 -3.43 3.14 29.60
N LYS A 126 -3.09 2.89 30.88
CA LYS A 126 -1.98 3.60 31.55
C LYS A 126 -0.63 3.31 30.89
N GLN A 127 -0.38 2.05 30.55
CA GLN A 127 0.85 1.62 29.88
C GLN A 127 0.90 2.20 28.45
N ALA A 128 -0.25 2.34 27.79
CA ALA A 128 -0.36 2.99 26.49
C ALA A 128 0.00 4.47 26.57
N ILE A 129 -0.47 5.19 27.59
CA ILE A 129 -0.11 6.59 27.84
C ILE A 129 1.40 6.74 28.11
N GLU A 130 1.99 5.84 28.91
CA GLU A 130 3.45 5.82 29.12
C GLU A 130 4.22 5.62 27.81
N MET A 131 3.79 4.67 26.97
CA MET A 131 4.36 4.46 25.64
C MET A 131 4.24 5.72 24.78
N ILE A 132 3.05 6.32 24.70
CA ILE A 132 2.78 7.53 23.92
C ILE A 132 3.72 8.65 24.35
N ASN A 133 3.80 8.94 25.65
CA ASN A 133 4.66 10.00 26.18
C ASN A 133 6.16 9.75 25.92
N SER A 134 6.57 8.49 25.74
CA SER A 134 7.96 8.15 25.42
C SER A 134 8.30 8.25 23.93
N LEU A 135 7.30 8.20 23.04
CA LEU A 135 7.50 8.11 21.59
C LEU A 135 7.01 9.33 20.82
N VAL A 136 6.03 10.06 21.35
CA VAL A 136 5.32 11.13 20.65
C VAL A 136 5.52 12.44 21.38
N SER A 137 5.90 13.47 20.63
CA SER A 137 6.02 14.84 21.11
C SER A 137 5.23 15.80 20.25
N VAL A 138 4.89 16.93 20.86
CA VAL A 138 4.36 18.15 20.24
C VAL A 138 5.19 19.38 20.65
N SER A 139 6.26 19.16 21.42
CA SER A 139 7.00 20.20 22.11
C SER A 139 8.04 20.86 21.21
N THR A 140 8.10 22.19 21.27
CA THR A 140 9.16 22.96 20.60
C THR A 140 10.56 22.59 21.11
N SER A 141 10.70 22.26 22.41
CA SER A 141 12.00 21.96 23.01
C SER A 141 12.64 20.69 22.45
N GLU A 142 11.84 19.76 21.94
CA GLU A 142 12.29 18.49 21.37
C GLU A 142 12.50 18.54 19.85
N ALA A 143 12.24 19.69 19.23
CA ALA A 143 12.32 19.91 17.79
C ALA A 143 13.65 20.56 17.31
N SER A 144 14.65 20.72 18.19
CA SER A 144 15.96 21.32 17.89
C SER A 144 15.89 22.60 17.03
N GLY A 145 14.97 23.51 17.34
CA GLY A 145 14.76 24.77 16.63
C GLY A 145 14.01 24.69 15.29
N ASN A 146 13.61 23.50 14.84
CA ASN A 146 12.94 23.28 13.55
C ASN A 146 11.41 23.11 13.65
N ILE A 147 10.79 23.48 14.78
CA ILE A 147 9.35 23.26 15.03
C ILE A 147 8.45 23.81 13.91
N LYS A 148 8.88 24.87 13.21
CA LYS A 148 8.18 25.46 12.06
C LYS A 148 7.90 24.46 10.93
N LEU A 149 8.68 23.39 10.80
CA LEU A 149 8.45 22.31 9.83
C LEU A 149 7.29 21.39 10.22
N LEU A 150 6.89 21.40 11.49
CA LEU A 150 5.80 20.60 12.07
C LEU A 150 4.60 21.46 12.45
N THR A 151 4.72 22.78 12.38
CA THR A 151 3.60 23.70 12.59
C THR A 151 2.62 23.57 11.43
N HIS A 152 1.41 23.12 11.75
CA HIS A 152 0.29 23.10 10.84
C HIS A 152 0.00 24.49 10.31
N LYS A 153 -0.19 24.58 9.00
CA LYS A 153 -0.63 25.79 8.32
C LYS A 153 -1.86 25.43 7.52
N HIS A 154 -2.93 26.20 7.69
CA HIS A 154 -4.09 26.03 6.84
C HIS A 154 -3.70 26.23 5.38
N THR A 155 -4.04 25.24 4.58
CA THR A 155 -3.93 25.24 3.13
C THR A 155 -5.29 24.83 2.58
N PHE A 156 -5.51 24.95 1.27
CA PHE A 156 -6.75 24.49 0.63
C PHE A 156 -7.10 23.02 1.01
N THR A 157 -6.09 22.17 1.30
CA THR A 157 -6.31 20.77 1.72
C THR A 157 -7.07 20.63 3.02
N CYS A 158 -7.03 21.66 3.86
CA CYS A 158 -7.72 21.69 5.14
C CYS A 158 -9.23 21.79 4.94
N TYR A 159 -9.71 22.17 3.75
CA TYR A 159 -11.10 22.51 3.49
C TYR A 159 -11.60 21.75 2.26
N LYS A 160 -12.29 20.63 2.48
CA LYS A 160 -12.71 19.72 1.41
C LYS A 160 -14.08 20.05 0.80
N LYS A 161 -14.92 20.82 1.49
CA LYS A 161 -16.25 21.25 1.04
C LYS A 161 -16.33 22.77 1.04
N ILE A 162 -16.49 23.38 -0.13
CA ILE A 162 -16.97 24.78 -0.26
C ILE A 162 -18.50 24.72 -0.27
N GLY A 163 -19.09 24.40 0.89
CA GLY A 163 -20.53 24.50 1.09
C GLY A 163 -20.85 25.91 1.62
N SER A 164 -21.78 26.62 0.97
CA SER A 164 -22.08 28.02 1.28
C SER A 164 -22.62 28.30 2.70
N ASN A 165 -22.95 27.26 3.50
CA ASN A 165 -23.68 27.41 4.77
C ASN A 165 -23.11 26.65 5.98
N SER A 166 -21.90 26.07 5.92
CA SER A 166 -21.25 25.42 7.08
C SER A 166 -19.88 26.05 7.33
N GLY A 167 -19.60 26.50 8.56
CA GLY A 167 -18.30 27.05 8.93
C GLY A 167 -17.15 26.13 8.50
N GLN A 168 -16.09 26.72 7.93
CA GLN A 168 -14.94 25.98 7.42
C GLN A 168 -14.14 25.37 8.58
N LYS A 169 -14.39 24.09 8.90
CA LYS A 169 -13.61 23.34 9.89
C LYS A 169 -12.35 22.78 9.24
N CYS A 170 -11.22 22.90 9.94
CA CYS A 170 -10.00 22.24 9.51
C CYS A 170 -10.17 20.74 9.59
N ARG A 171 -9.98 20.10 8.45
CA ARG A 171 -9.93 18.67 8.28
C ARG A 171 -8.98 17.92 9.23
N PHE A 172 -7.83 18.54 9.55
CA PHE A 172 -6.83 17.98 10.47
C PHE A 172 -7.13 18.33 11.92
N GLU A 173 -8.26 19.01 12.16
CA GLU A 173 -8.70 19.43 13.47
C GLU A 173 -7.72 20.37 14.19
N ALA A 174 -6.90 21.09 13.43
CA ALA A 174 -6.16 22.21 13.97
C ALA A 174 -7.12 23.42 14.14
N PRO A 175 -7.00 24.21 15.21
CA PRO A 175 -6.02 24.06 16.30
C PRO A 175 -6.33 22.87 17.21
N PHE A 176 -5.28 22.19 17.67
CA PHE A 176 -5.33 21.03 18.53
C PHE A 176 -5.58 21.44 19.99
N MET A 177 -6.49 20.73 20.66
CA MET A 177 -6.92 21.03 22.03
C MET A 177 -5.75 20.95 23.04
N PRO A 178 -5.51 21.98 23.86
CA PRO A 178 -4.54 21.94 24.96
C PRO A 178 -4.97 20.99 26.07
N CYS A 179 -4.02 20.26 26.67
CA CYS A 179 -4.26 19.28 27.74
C CYS A 179 -3.07 19.24 28.72
N LYS A 180 -3.36 19.15 30.04
CA LYS A 180 -2.32 19.10 31.10
C LYS A 180 -1.51 17.79 31.07
N SER A 181 -2.15 16.72 30.65
CA SER A 181 -1.59 15.38 30.53
C SER A 181 -2.11 14.71 29.24
N THR A 182 -1.40 13.68 28.79
CA THR A 182 -1.86 12.85 27.68
C THR A 182 -2.98 11.93 28.19
N MET A 183 -4.08 11.86 27.44
CA MET A 183 -5.26 11.08 27.76
C MET A 183 -5.83 10.37 26.54
N ILE A 184 -6.50 9.24 26.76
CA ILE A 184 -7.18 8.47 25.74
C ILE A 184 -8.66 8.48 26.09
N LEU A 185 -9.47 9.16 25.29
CA LEU A 185 -10.88 9.40 25.58
C LEU A 185 -11.76 8.65 24.58
N ILE A 186 -12.86 8.08 25.09
CA ILE A 186 -13.94 7.51 24.28
C ILE A 186 -15.11 8.49 24.18
N PRO A 187 -15.86 8.49 23.06
CA PRO A 187 -17.02 9.36 22.87
C PRO A 187 -18.03 9.29 24.02
N MET A 188 -18.68 10.41 24.28
CA MET A 188 -19.83 10.45 25.18
C MET A 188 -21.06 9.89 24.48
N GLU A 189 -21.84 9.05 25.17
CA GLU A 189 -23.10 8.56 24.65
C GLU A 189 -24.09 9.72 24.41
N LYS A 190 -24.73 9.73 23.23
CA LYS A 190 -25.71 10.77 22.86
C LYS A 190 -26.95 10.80 23.75
N THR A 191 -27.22 9.70 24.45
CA THR A 191 -28.30 9.54 25.45
C THR A 191 -27.99 10.25 26.76
N ASN A 192 -26.73 10.62 27.02
CA ASN A 192 -26.35 11.32 28.23
C ASN A 192 -27.05 12.70 28.27
N PRO A 193 -27.78 13.04 29.37
CA PRO A 193 -28.50 14.32 29.48
C PRO A 193 -27.61 15.56 29.26
N LEU A 194 -26.32 15.47 29.58
CA LEU A 194 -25.36 16.56 29.47
C LEU A 194 -24.67 16.62 28.09
N TYR A 195 -24.92 15.67 27.19
CA TYR A 195 -24.25 15.59 25.88
C TYR A 195 -24.39 16.88 25.08
N LYS A 196 -25.62 17.39 24.95
CA LYS A 196 -25.89 18.62 24.16
C LYS A 196 -25.20 19.84 24.75
N GLU A 197 -25.15 19.95 26.08
CA GLU A 197 -24.49 21.04 26.78
C GLU A 197 -22.97 21.00 26.57
N HIS A 198 -22.36 19.83 26.81
CA HIS A 198 -20.92 19.64 26.61
C HIS A 198 -20.49 19.80 25.15
N LEU A 199 -21.29 19.32 24.19
CA LEU A 199 -21.03 19.51 22.76
C LEU A 199 -21.09 20.99 22.37
N LYS A 200 -22.04 21.75 22.92
CA LYS A 200 -22.09 23.20 22.71
C LYS A 200 -20.81 23.87 23.22
N ARG A 201 -20.40 23.56 24.46
CA ARG A 201 -19.14 24.07 25.05
C ARG A 201 -17.91 23.67 24.25
N TYR A 202 -17.84 22.44 23.75
CA TYR A 202 -16.74 21.99 22.90
C TYR A 202 -16.58 22.87 21.65
N ASN A 203 -17.69 23.17 20.96
CA ASN A 203 -17.67 24.03 19.78
C ASN A 203 -17.27 25.47 20.12
N GLU A 204 -17.75 26.03 21.24
CA GLU A 204 -17.37 27.37 21.71
C GLU A 204 -15.87 27.44 22.02
N ILE A 205 -15.34 26.47 22.76
CA ILE A 205 -13.91 26.40 23.11
C ILE A 205 -13.04 26.26 21.86
N ARG A 206 -13.47 25.47 20.87
CA ARG A 206 -12.78 25.34 19.58
C ARG A 206 -12.62 26.69 18.86
N ILE A 207 -13.71 27.47 18.79
CA ILE A 207 -13.70 28.80 18.17
C ILE A 207 -12.78 29.74 18.95
N ASN A 208 -12.86 29.72 20.28
CA ASN A 208 -12.01 30.53 21.16
C ASN A 208 -10.53 30.16 21.03
N LEU A 209 -10.21 28.88 20.87
CA LEU A 209 -8.84 28.38 20.68
C LEU A 209 -8.24 28.82 19.35
N GLU A 210 -9.05 28.86 18.29
CA GLU A 210 -8.61 29.34 16.98
C GLU A 210 -8.39 30.85 16.98
N SER A 211 -9.25 31.60 17.67
CA SER A 211 -9.25 33.06 17.64
C SER A 211 -8.28 33.73 18.63
N ASN A 212 -7.89 33.02 19.70
CA ASN A 212 -7.10 33.60 20.78
C ASN A 212 -5.87 32.74 21.10
N ASP A 213 -4.79 33.40 21.51
CA ASP A 213 -3.63 32.75 22.13
C ASP A 213 -3.73 32.86 23.65
N TYR A 214 -3.17 31.88 24.36
CA TYR A 214 -3.20 31.81 25.82
C TYR A 214 -1.79 31.60 26.35
N ASP A 215 -1.48 32.29 27.44
CA ASP A 215 -0.13 32.28 28.02
C ASP A 215 0.15 30.99 28.79
N SER A 216 -0.89 30.36 29.33
CA SER A 216 -0.80 29.12 30.09
C SER A 216 -2.06 28.26 29.95
N ILE A 217 -1.98 27.00 30.38
CA ILE A 217 -3.17 26.14 30.42
C ILE A 217 -4.22 26.61 31.43
N ASP A 218 -3.80 27.26 32.52
CA ASP A 218 -4.71 27.78 33.53
C ASP A 218 -5.45 29.03 32.99
N ASP A 219 -4.74 29.93 32.30
CA ASP A 219 -5.34 31.04 31.55
C ASP A 219 -6.35 30.55 30.48
N TYR A 220 -5.98 29.50 29.74
CA TYR A 220 -6.89 28.84 28.81
C TYR A 220 -8.14 28.28 29.51
N TYR A 221 -8.02 27.68 30.70
CA TYR A 221 -9.15 27.17 31.47
C TYR A 221 -10.05 28.30 31.98
N GLU A 222 -9.47 29.32 32.60
CA GLU A 222 -10.19 30.49 33.13
C GLU A 222 -10.96 31.22 32.03
N SER A 223 -10.29 31.53 30.92
CA SER A 223 -10.89 32.23 29.76
C SER A 223 -12.04 31.44 29.11
N ASN A 224 -12.02 30.10 29.22
CA ASN A 224 -13.05 29.22 28.69
C ASN A 224 -14.05 28.71 29.75
N ASN A 225 -14.00 29.25 30.97
CA ASN A 225 -14.83 28.86 32.11
C ASN A 225 -14.81 27.34 32.40
N ILE A 226 -13.63 26.71 32.26
CA ILE A 226 -13.40 25.29 32.58
C ILE A 226 -13.04 25.20 34.07
N ARG A 227 -13.85 24.47 34.84
CA ARG A 227 -13.79 24.43 36.31
C ARG A 227 -12.90 23.32 36.86
N SER A 228 -12.77 22.22 36.14
CA SER A 228 -11.92 21.10 36.54
C SER A 228 -11.45 20.29 35.32
N ASP A 229 -10.46 19.43 35.53
CA ASP A 229 -9.95 18.54 34.49
C ASP A 229 -11.03 17.50 34.09
N GLU A 230 -11.84 17.01 35.04
CA GLU A 230 -12.94 16.09 34.77
C GLU A 230 -14.04 16.74 33.91
N GLU A 231 -14.39 18.00 34.18
CA GLU A 231 -15.34 18.74 33.36
C GLU A 231 -14.83 18.87 31.92
N TYR A 232 -13.54 19.19 31.75
CA TYR A 232 -12.93 19.31 30.44
C TYR A 232 -12.91 17.98 29.68
N GLU A 233 -12.60 16.88 30.36
CA GLU A 233 -12.68 15.54 29.77
C GLU A 233 -14.08 15.25 29.21
N TYR A 234 -15.16 15.55 29.95
CA TYR A 234 -16.52 15.38 29.45
C TYR A 234 -16.84 16.26 28.24
N ILE A 235 -16.34 17.49 28.22
CA ILE A 235 -16.46 18.38 27.05
C ILE A 235 -15.76 17.78 25.83
N LEU A 236 -14.50 17.31 25.99
CA LEU A 236 -13.75 16.67 24.92
C LEU A 236 -14.45 15.41 24.41
N ARG A 237 -14.97 14.56 25.32
CA ARG A 237 -15.72 13.34 24.98
C ARG A 237 -16.99 13.62 24.19
N ALA A 238 -17.69 14.72 24.47
CA ALA A 238 -18.87 15.11 23.72
C ALA A 238 -18.54 15.59 22.29
N GLY A 239 -17.33 16.14 22.09
CA GLY A 239 -16.86 16.68 20.82
C GLY A 239 -16.18 15.68 19.87
N ILE A 240 -16.05 14.40 20.26
CA ILE A 240 -15.45 13.35 19.45
C ILE A 240 -16.47 12.26 19.11
N SER A 241 -16.39 11.69 17.90
CA SER A 241 -17.25 10.59 17.45
C SER A 241 -16.61 9.21 17.58
N ARG A 242 -15.30 9.16 17.87
CA ARG A 242 -14.51 7.92 18.04
C ARG A 242 -13.43 8.05 19.12
N PRO A 243 -12.88 6.93 19.63
CA PRO A 243 -11.78 6.95 20.58
C PRO A 243 -10.57 7.75 20.07
N ARG A 244 -10.08 8.68 20.88
CA ARG A 244 -9.04 9.65 20.47
C ARG A 244 -7.99 9.86 21.55
N ILE A 245 -6.76 10.07 21.11
CA ILE A 245 -5.64 10.48 21.96
C ILE A 245 -5.57 12.00 21.96
N PHE A 246 -5.64 12.60 23.14
CA PHE A 246 -5.30 13.99 23.36
C PHE A 246 -3.92 14.04 24.03
N TYR A 247 -2.96 14.64 23.35
CA TYR A 247 -1.59 14.72 23.85
C TYR A 247 -1.45 15.85 24.85
N LYS A 248 -0.60 15.67 25.87
CA LYS A 248 -0.14 16.79 26.71
C LYS A 248 0.35 17.91 25.79
N ARG A 249 -0.27 19.08 25.90
CA ARG A 249 -0.08 20.18 24.94
C ARG A 249 -0.33 21.51 25.62
N HIS A 250 0.64 22.39 25.52
CA HIS A 250 0.49 23.79 25.94
C HIS A 250 -0.34 24.58 24.90
N PRO A 251 -1.14 25.59 25.27
CA PRO A 251 -1.88 26.40 24.29
C PRO A 251 -1.03 27.02 23.18
N SER A 252 0.22 27.42 23.48
CA SER A 252 1.18 27.91 22.48
C SER A 252 1.57 26.86 21.43
N GLU A 253 1.32 25.58 21.70
CA GLU A 253 1.62 24.45 20.82
C GLU A 253 0.38 24.00 20.03
N LYS A 254 -0.75 24.71 20.08
CA LYS A 254 -2.02 24.33 19.43
C LYS A 254 -1.92 24.07 17.92
N TRP A 255 -0.83 24.47 17.27
CA TRP A 255 -0.58 24.24 15.84
C TRP A 255 0.45 23.15 15.55
N HIS A 256 1.07 22.54 16.56
CA HIS A 256 2.13 21.55 16.32
C HIS A 256 1.57 20.17 16.01
N ASN A 257 1.92 19.60 14.85
CA ASN A 257 1.64 18.20 14.57
C ASN A 257 2.45 17.28 15.49
N THR A 258 1.98 16.05 15.67
CA THR A 258 2.70 15.06 16.46
C THR A 258 3.89 14.50 15.69
N PHE A 259 5.01 14.32 16.38
CA PHE A 259 6.24 13.80 15.80
C PHE A 259 6.98 12.91 16.78
N ASN A 260 7.89 12.08 16.27
CA ASN A 260 8.86 11.40 17.12
C ASN A 260 10.14 12.26 17.20
N PRO A 261 10.62 12.63 18.40
CA PRO A 261 11.79 13.51 18.55
C PRO A 261 13.04 13.04 17.82
N PHE A 262 13.40 11.75 17.93
CA PHE A 262 14.59 11.23 17.26
C PHE A 262 14.45 11.32 15.74
N VAL A 263 13.34 10.78 15.21
CA VAL A 263 13.13 10.70 13.75
C VAL A 263 13.08 12.10 13.16
N PHE A 264 12.40 13.04 13.82
CA PHE A 264 12.32 14.42 13.36
C PHE A 264 13.68 15.11 13.34
N ASN A 265 14.50 14.93 14.37
CA ASN A 265 15.82 15.58 14.44
C ASN A 265 16.84 15.00 13.46
N VAL A 266 16.66 13.75 13.03
CA VAL A 266 17.44 13.12 11.94
C VAL A 266 16.90 13.56 10.57
N LEU A 267 15.59 13.52 10.38
CA LEU A 267 14.95 13.81 9.09
C LEU A 267 14.95 15.32 8.77
N LYS A 268 14.78 16.19 9.78
CA LYS A 268 14.62 17.65 9.65
C LYS A 268 13.66 18.03 8.53
N SER A 269 12.49 17.40 8.51
CA SER A 269 11.44 17.61 7.52
C SER A 269 10.07 17.43 8.17
N ASN A 270 9.02 17.88 7.50
CA ASN A 270 7.67 17.62 7.92
C ASN A 270 7.44 16.10 8.05
N MET A 271 6.97 15.69 9.22
CA MET A 271 6.61 14.32 9.52
C MET A 271 5.34 14.32 10.37
N ASP A 272 4.73 13.15 10.42
CA ASP A 272 3.59 12.87 11.28
C ASP A 272 3.88 11.53 11.96
N PHE A 273 3.67 11.45 13.28
CA PHE A 273 3.79 10.21 14.03
C PHE A 273 2.59 10.08 14.96
N GLN A 274 1.77 9.05 14.74
CA GLN A 274 0.50 8.87 15.43
C GLN A 274 0.34 7.44 15.91
N ILE A 275 -0.18 7.26 17.12
CA ILE A 275 -0.55 5.95 17.64
C ILE A 275 -1.95 5.59 17.11
N ILE A 276 -2.11 4.35 16.67
CA ILE A 276 -3.36 3.85 16.08
C ILE A 276 -4.23 3.31 17.21
N THR A 277 -5.39 3.94 17.41
CA THR A 277 -6.23 3.64 18.56
C THR A 277 -7.04 2.36 18.42
N GLU A 278 -7.68 2.17 17.27
CA GLU A 278 -8.65 1.08 17.03
C GLU A 278 -8.49 0.46 15.64
N GLU A 279 -8.99 -0.76 15.49
CA GLU A 279 -8.90 -1.60 14.29
C GLU A 279 -9.61 -0.93 13.11
N TYR A 280 -10.72 -0.23 13.38
CA TYR A 280 -11.46 0.54 12.39
C TYR A 280 -10.62 1.67 11.79
N SER A 281 -9.93 2.46 12.63
CA SER A 281 -9.00 3.50 12.17
C SER A 281 -7.87 2.91 11.31
N CYS A 282 -7.42 1.69 11.60
CA CYS A 282 -6.48 0.98 10.74
C CYS A 282 -7.12 0.51 9.41
N ALA A 283 -8.31 -0.09 9.45
CA ALA A 283 -9.00 -0.62 8.28
C ALA A 283 -9.36 0.49 7.29
N ALA A 284 -9.91 1.60 7.77
CA ALA A 284 -10.21 2.76 6.95
C ALA A 284 -8.96 3.35 6.30
N TYR A 285 -7.87 3.50 7.06
CA TYR A 285 -6.59 3.95 6.53
C TYR A 285 -6.09 3.03 5.41
N VAL A 286 -6.14 1.71 5.60
CA VAL A 286 -5.70 0.71 4.61
C VAL A 286 -6.59 0.71 3.37
N VAL A 287 -7.91 0.75 3.54
CA VAL A 287 -8.90 0.73 2.43
C VAL A 287 -8.72 1.95 1.54
N GLU A 288 -8.61 3.14 2.12
CA GLU A 288 -8.37 4.35 1.33
C GLU A 288 -7.02 4.30 0.60
N TYR A 289 -6.00 3.72 1.23
CA TYR A 289 -4.65 3.64 0.69
C TYR A 289 -4.48 2.61 -0.44
N VAL A 290 -5.16 1.46 -0.33
CA VAL A 290 -5.28 0.49 -1.43
C VAL A 290 -6.03 1.13 -2.59
N ASN A 291 -7.07 1.91 -2.29
CA ASN A 291 -7.91 2.55 -3.29
C ASN A 291 -7.30 3.81 -3.91
N LYS A 292 -6.26 4.45 -3.31
CA LYS A 292 -5.58 5.62 -3.90
C LYS A 292 -5.06 5.34 -5.32
N THR A 293 -4.43 4.18 -5.55
CA THR A 293 -3.99 3.76 -6.89
C THR A 293 -5.13 3.38 -7.83
N ASN A 294 -6.29 3.04 -7.29
CA ASN A 294 -7.47 2.66 -8.08
C ASN A 294 -8.30 3.88 -8.53
N ARG A 295 -8.04 5.09 -8.00
CA ARG A 295 -8.80 6.30 -8.36
C ARG A 295 -8.74 6.63 -9.85
N GLY A 296 -7.65 6.27 -10.54
CA GLY A 296 -7.51 6.40 -12.00
C GLY A 296 -8.03 5.20 -12.80
N ILE A 297 -8.07 4.00 -12.21
CA ILE A 297 -8.38 2.75 -12.93
C ILE A 297 -9.85 2.66 -13.31
N SER A 298 -10.78 3.10 -12.46
CA SER A 298 -12.21 3.09 -12.80
C SER A 298 -12.57 4.12 -13.88
N ASN A 299 -11.89 5.27 -13.90
CA ASN A 299 -12.01 6.24 -14.99
C ASN A 299 -11.38 5.69 -16.28
N LEU A 300 -10.22 5.03 -16.17
CA LEU A 300 -9.58 4.35 -17.29
C LEU A 300 -10.49 3.26 -17.87
N GLN A 301 -11.11 2.43 -17.03
CA GLN A 301 -12.06 1.39 -17.46
C GLN A 301 -13.30 1.98 -18.14
N ARG A 302 -13.88 3.05 -17.59
CA ARG A 302 -14.97 3.78 -18.27
C ARG A 302 -14.54 4.31 -19.63
N LYS A 303 -13.33 4.87 -19.71
CA LYS A 303 -12.79 5.41 -20.96
C LYS A 303 -12.41 4.31 -21.96
N ILE A 304 -11.98 3.13 -21.51
CA ILE A 304 -11.83 1.92 -22.34
C ILE A 304 -13.18 1.59 -22.98
N ILE A 305 -14.24 1.52 -22.16
CA ILE A 305 -15.59 1.20 -22.62
C ILE A 305 -16.13 2.28 -23.58
N GLU A 306 -15.92 3.56 -23.29
CA GLU A 306 -16.28 4.68 -24.18
C GLU A 306 -15.55 4.57 -25.52
N VAL A 307 -14.24 4.38 -25.52
CA VAL A 307 -13.44 4.25 -26.75
C VAL A 307 -13.83 3.00 -27.55
N MET A 308 -14.19 1.90 -26.87
CA MET A 308 -14.76 0.69 -27.49
C MET A 308 -16.10 0.95 -28.16
N ASN A 309 -16.97 1.73 -27.52
CA ASN A 309 -18.27 2.07 -28.09
C ASN A 309 -18.15 3.07 -29.25
N GLU A 310 -17.21 4.00 -29.19
CA GLU A 310 -16.94 5.00 -30.24
C GLU A 310 -16.18 4.43 -31.44
N ASN A 311 -15.37 3.39 -31.23
CA ASN A 311 -14.55 2.74 -32.26
C ASN A 311 -14.77 1.20 -32.20
N PRO A 312 -15.96 0.70 -32.59
CA PRO A 312 -16.30 -0.72 -32.50
C PRO A 312 -15.42 -1.63 -33.38
N GLU A 313 -14.73 -1.03 -34.35
CA GLU A 313 -13.80 -1.68 -35.27
C GLU A 313 -12.42 -1.95 -34.65
N PHE A 314 -12.07 -1.31 -33.53
CA PHE A 314 -10.78 -1.50 -32.90
C PHE A 314 -10.73 -2.80 -32.09
N ASP A 315 -9.63 -3.54 -32.26
CA ASP A 315 -9.32 -4.65 -31.37
C ASP A 315 -8.75 -4.16 -30.02
N ILE A 316 -8.63 -5.08 -29.06
CA ILE A 316 -8.16 -4.74 -27.70
C ILE A 316 -6.73 -4.17 -27.70
N VAL A 317 -5.90 -4.53 -28.69
CA VAL A 317 -4.52 -4.03 -28.83
C VAL A 317 -4.54 -2.60 -29.37
N GLU A 318 -5.41 -2.30 -30.34
CA GLU A 318 -5.61 -0.97 -30.90
C GLU A 318 -6.21 0.01 -29.89
N ILE A 319 -7.20 -0.44 -29.10
CA ILE A 319 -7.75 0.32 -27.98
C ILE A 319 -6.67 0.58 -26.93
N THR A 320 -5.93 -0.47 -26.54
CA THR A 320 -4.84 -0.33 -25.57
C THR A 320 -3.77 0.62 -26.08
N ARG A 321 -3.45 0.60 -27.37
CA ARG A 321 -2.44 1.50 -27.99
C ARG A 321 -2.92 2.95 -28.04
N LYS A 322 -4.17 3.21 -28.48
CA LYS A 322 -4.77 4.55 -28.48
C LYS A 322 -4.79 5.12 -27.07
N MET A 323 -5.26 4.32 -26.11
CA MET A 323 -5.26 4.72 -24.71
C MET A 323 -3.87 4.83 -24.11
N SER A 324 -2.89 4.05 -24.55
CA SER A 324 -1.51 4.18 -24.08
C SER A 324 -0.92 5.51 -24.51
N VAL A 325 -1.19 5.96 -25.74
CA VAL A 325 -0.77 7.30 -26.21
C VAL A 325 -1.46 8.39 -25.40
N ASP A 326 -2.77 8.29 -25.15
CA ASP A 326 -3.51 9.25 -24.32
C ASP A 326 -3.03 9.23 -22.85
N MET A 327 -2.75 8.06 -22.29
CA MET A 327 -2.18 7.90 -20.95
C MET A 327 -0.78 8.51 -20.87
N LEU A 328 0.09 8.23 -21.84
CA LEU A 328 1.43 8.82 -21.90
C LEU A 328 1.39 10.35 -22.08
N ASN A 329 0.38 10.87 -22.77
CA ASN A 329 0.15 12.31 -22.91
C ASN A 329 -0.51 12.98 -21.69
N THR A 330 -1.01 12.21 -20.72
CA THR A 330 -1.73 12.72 -19.53
C THR A 330 -1.00 12.44 -18.23
N ILE A 331 -0.06 11.49 -18.21
CA ILE A 331 0.73 11.16 -17.03
C ILE A 331 1.92 12.12 -16.96
N GLU A 332 1.74 13.17 -16.18
CA GLU A 332 2.85 13.99 -15.70
C GLU A 332 3.56 13.25 -14.58
N MET A 333 4.88 13.12 -14.73
CA MET A 333 5.75 12.48 -13.77
C MET A 333 6.89 13.43 -13.45
N SER A 334 7.13 13.67 -12.16
CA SER A 334 8.26 14.51 -11.76
C SER A 334 9.60 13.87 -12.10
N SER A 335 10.66 14.67 -12.24
CA SER A 335 12.01 14.15 -12.52
C SER A 335 12.50 13.14 -11.47
N GLN A 336 12.16 13.34 -10.20
CA GLN A 336 12.51 12.42 -9.12
C GLN A 336 11.67 11.14 -9.14
N GLU A 337 10.39 11.22 -9.49
CA GLU A 337 9.56 10.03 -9.71
C GLU A 337 10.07 9.20 -10.89
N ALA A 338 10.43 9.87 -12.00
CA ALA A 338 11.07 9.24 -13.14
C ALA A 338 12.38 8.55 -12.74
N ALA A 339 13.24 9.26 -12.01
CA ALA A 339 14.49 8.71 -11.49
C ALA A 339 14.25 7.49 -10.59
N TRP A 340 13.24 7.54 -9.71
CA TRP A 340 12.88 6.42 -8.84
C TRP A 340 12.54 5.15 -9.62
N TYR A 341 11.74 5.27 -10.68
CA TYR A 341 11.38 4.16 -11.56
C TYR A 341 12.58 3.66 -12.38
N LEU A 342 13.38 4.56 -12.96
CA LEU A 342 14.57 4.20 -13.75
C LEU A 342 15.62 3.47 -12.92
N LEU A 343 15.80 3.88 -11.66
CA LEU A 343 16.66 3.23 -10.67
C LEU A 343 16.07 1.92 -10.13
N ARG A 344 14.83 1.58 -10.49
CA ARG A 344 14.07 0.43 -9.98
C ARG A 344 13.97 0.44 -8.46
N LEU A 345 13.88 1.63 -7.86
CA LEU A 345 13.67 1.75 -6.44
C LEU A 345 12.25 1.24 -6.09
N PRO A 346 12.10 0.43 -5.04
CA PRO A 346 10.81 -0.17 -4.74
C PRO A 346 9.83 0.87 -4.21
N MET A 347 8.64 0.92 -4.79
CA MET A 347 7.54 1.77 -4.31
C MET A 347 7.00 1.30 -2.97
N SER A 348 7.12 0.02 -2.64
CA SER A 348 6.68 -0.55 -1.36
C SER A 348 7.76 -1.46 -0.78
N LYS A 349 7.91 -1.44 0.55
CA LYS A 349 8.78 -2.33 1.32
C LYS A 349 8.03 -2.86 2.53
N SER A 350 8.38 -4.08 2.93
CA SER A 350 7.86 -4.70 4.14
C SER A 350 9.01 -5.36 4.88
N SER A 351 8.98 -5.32 6.22
CA SER A 351 9.91 -6.09 7.04
C SER A 351 9.72 -7.61 6.90
N VAL A 352 8.53 -8.04 6.48
CA VAL A 352 8.18 -9.46 6.33
C VAL A 352 7.77 -9.75 4.89
N ALA A 353 8.36 -10.78 4.32
CA ALA A 353 7.94 -11.29 3.02
C ALA A 353 6.55 -11.93 3.13
N VAL A 354 5.72 -11.69 2.11
CA VAL A 354 4.39 -12.27 2.00
C VAL A 354 4.42 -13.39 0.98
N GLN A 355 3.92 -14.56 1.34
CA GLN A 355 3.82 -15.72 0.46
C GLN A 355 2.35 -16.09 0.26
N TYR A 356 1.90 -16.13 -0.98
CA TYR A 356 0.58 -16.67 -1.32
C TYR A 356 0.67 -18.19 -1.43
N ILE A 357 -0.24 -18.90 -0.75
CA ILE A 357 -0.49 -20.33 -0.86
C ILE A 357 -1.74 -20.47 -1.71
N ASN A 358 -1.60 -21.12 -2.88
CA ASN A 358 -2.74 -21.32 -3.75
C ASN A 358 -3.60 -22.48 -3.22
N THR A 359 -4.73 -22.15 -2.63
CA THR A 359 -5.68 -23.09 -2.01
C THR A 359 -6.83 -23.47 -2.93
N CYS A 360 -6.82 -23.09 -4.21
CA CYS A 360 -7.73 -23.63 -5.22
C CYS A 360 -7.52 -25.14 -5.38
N TRP A 361 -8.47 -25.80 -6.05
CA TRP A 361 -8.36 -27.22 -6.39
C TRP A 361 -7.07 -27.50 -7.17
N PRO A 362 -6.37 -28.64 -6.98
CA PRO A 362 -5.11 -28.92 -7.66
C PRO A 362 -5.14 -28.72 -9.18
N ILE A 363 -6.26 -29.06 -9.82
CA ILE A 363 -6.47 -28.89 -11.26
C ILE A 363 -6.56 -27.42 -11.72
N GLU A 364 -6.95 -26.51 -10.82
CA GLU A 364 -7.09 -25.07 -11.09
C GLU A 364 -5.82 -24.29 -10.73
N ARG A 365 -4.85 -24.93 -10.06
CA ARG A 365 -3.63 -24.24 -9.62
C ARG A 365 -2.75 -23.90 -10.81
N GLN A 366 -2.45 -22.61 -10.94
CA GLN A 366 -1.48 -22.10 -11.89
C GLN A 366 -0.10 -22.72 -11.63
N LYS A 367 0.50 -23.31 -12.67
CA LYS A 367 1.87 -23.83 -12.64
C LYS A 367 2.79 -22.96 -13.47
N ILE A 368 4.04 -22.85 -13.02
CA ILE A 368 5.08 -22.09 -13.73
C ILE A 368 5.97 -23.07 -14.46
N ARG A 369 6.12 -22.92 -15.77
CA ARG A 369 7.05 -23.77 -16.55
C ARG A 369 8.50 -23.47 -16.17
N LYS A 370 9.36 -24.50 -16.19
CA LYS A 370 10.82 -24.36 -16.10
C LYS A 370 11.33 -23.45 -17.22
N THR A 371 12.45 -22.77 -16.97
CA THR A 371 13.09 -21.94 -18.02
C THR A 371 13.59 -22.82 -19.16
N GLN A 372 13.74 -22.27 -20.37
CA GLN A 372 14.20 -23.07 -21.51
C GLN A 372 15.54 -23.77 -21.20
N LYS A 373 16.48 -23.05 -20.61
CA LYS A 373 17.75 -23.61 -20.13
C LYS A 373 17.57 -24.84 -19.23
N GLN A 374 16.64 -24.78 -18.28
CA GLN A 374 16.36 -25.89 -17.36
C GLN A 374 15.66 -27.06 -18.04
N ILE A 375 15.01 -26.85 -19.18
CA ILE A 375 14.33 -27.87 -19.97
C ILE A 375 15.32 -28.54 -20.92
N ASP A 376 16.22 -27.77 -21.53
CA ASP A 376 17.30 -28.28 -22.37
C ASP A 376 18.27 -29.18 -21.59
N GLU A 377 18.30 -29.06 -20.25
CA GLU A 377 19.06 -29.91 -19.33
C GLU A 377 18.31 -31.21 -18.94
N LEU A 378 17.03 -31.37 -19.33
CA LEU A 378 16.25 -32.58 -19.09
C LEU A 378 16.42 -33.57 -20.25
N ASP A 379 16.15 -34.84 -19.98
CA ASP A 379 16.03 -35.85 -21.05
C ASP A 379 14.91 -35.48 -22.03
N ASP A 380 15.09 -35.81 -23.31
CA ASP A 380 14.15 -35.46 -24.39
C ASP A 380 12.70 -35.95 -24.13
N ASP A 381 12.54 -37.04 -23.38
CA ASP A 381 11.25 -37.64 -23.01
C ASP A 381 10.71 -37.16 -21.65
N SER A 382 11.40 -36.23 -20.97
CA SER A 382 11.01 -35.77 -19.63
C SER A 382 9.75 -34.93 -19.65
N THR A 383 8.76 -35.35 -18.85
CA THR A 383 7.50 -34.61 -18.66
C THR A 383 7.55 -33.62 -17.49
N ASP A 384 8.68 -33.54 -16.77
CA ASP A 384 8.90 -32.64 -15.64
C ASP A 384 9.24 -31.21 -16.11
N ILE A 385 8.34 -30.62 -16.88
CA ILE A 385 8.50 -29.28 -17.46
C ILE A 385 8.06 -28.16 -16.50
N TRP A 386 7.50 -28.50 -15.33
CA TRP A 386 6.93 -27.57 -14.37
C TRP A 386 7.88 -27.32 -13.19
N LYS A 387 7.91 -26.08 -12.69
CA LYS A 387 8.61 -25.77 -11.44
C LYS A 387 7.79 -26.26 -10.26
N GLU A 388 8.47 -26.83 -9.27
CA GLU A 388 7.86 -27.22 -8.01
C GLU A 388 7.23 -26.01 -7.31
N ASP A 389 5.94 -26.13 -6.99
CA ASP A 389 5.22 -25.18 -6.17
C ASP A 389 5.46 -25.45 -4.67
N TRP A 390 4.67 -24.83 -3.80
CA TRP A 390 4.79 -25.06 -2.35
C TRP A 390 4.13 -26.36 -1.89
N HIS A 391 3.12 -26.85 -2.60
CA HIS A 391 2.48 -28.15 -2.33
C HIS A 391 3.43 -29.28 -2.70
N ASP A 392 4.05 -29.23 -3.88
CA ASP A 392 5.05 -30.21 -4.32
C ASP A 392 6.19 -30.33 -3.30
N LYS A 393 6.72 -29.19 -2.85
CA LYS A 393 7.79 -29.13 -1.84
C LYS A 393 7.34 -29.66 -0.49
N TYR A 394 6.10 -29.42 -0.12
CA TYR A 394 5.53 -29.85 1.15
C TYR A 394 5.27 -31.35 1.17
N GLN A 395 4.73 -31.92 0.08
CA GLN A 395 4.51 -33.35 -0.05
C GLN A 395 5.83 -34.14 -0.11
N LYS A 396 6.91 -33.54 -0.66
CA LYS A 396 8.28 -34.11 -0.68
C LYS A 396 9.14 -33.72 0.54
N ARG A 397 8.54 -33.17 1.61
CA ARG A 397 9.30 -32.73 2.78
C ARG A 397 9.97 -33.91 3.52
N PRO A 398 11.08 -33.69 4.23
CA PRO A 398 11.71 -34.70 5.08
C PRO A 398 10.80 -35.19 6.20
N GLU A 399 11.01 -36.42 6.68
CA GLU A 399 10.20 -37.05 7.75
C GLU A 399 10.27 -36.27 9.07
N GLU A 400 11.34 -35.53 9.33
CA GLU A 400 11.45 -34.68 10.52
C GLU A 400 10.41 -33.54 10.53
N LEU A 401 9.83 -33.24 9.37
CA LEU A 401 8.78 -32.24 9.19
C LEU A 401 7.40 -32.87 8.98
N GLU A 402 7.18 -34.14 9.35
CA GLU A 402 5.89 -34.80 9.10
C GLU A 402 4.74 -34.10 9.81
N ALA A 403 4.97 -33.69 11.05
CA ALA A 403 3.95 -33.15 11.96
C ALA A 403 3.57 -31.69 11.69
N ILE A 404 4.26 -30.97 10.81
CA ILE A 404 3.96 -29.55 10.55
C ILE A 404 2.95 -29.43 9.41
N SER A 405 2.04 -28.45 9.52
CA SER A 405 1.06 -28.18 8.48
C SER A 405 1.66 -27.45 7.28
N LEU A 406 0.94 -27.41 6.15
CA LEU A 406 1.35 -26.65 4.97
C LEU A 406 1.58 -25.16 5.29
N ALA A 407 0.66 -24.54 6.05
CA ALA A 407 0.78 -23.15 6.48
C ALA A 407 2.07 -22.91 7.30
N GLN A 408 2.38 -23.81 8.24
CA GLN A 408 3.59 -23.74 9.05
C GLN A 408 4.85 -23.95 8.21
N PHE A 409 4.84 -24.90 7.28
CA PHE A 409 5.95 -25.17 6.38
C PHE A 409 6.28 -23.95 5.51
N VAL A 410 5.27 -23.41 4.81
CA VAL A 410 5.45 -22.25 3.93
C VAL A 410 5.88 -21.01 4.72
N SER A 411 5.27 -20.76 5.88
CA SER A 411 5.61 -19.60 6.70
C SER A 411 7.01 -19.72 7.31
N LYS A 412 7.34 -20.85 7.94
CA LYS A 412 8.48 -20.98 8.86
C LYS A 412 9.72 -21.65 8.25
N TYR A 413 9.65 -22.29 7.08
CA TYR A 413 10.78 -23.03 6.50
C TYR A 413 11.22 -22.52 5.12
N THR A 414 12.50 -22.72 4.79
CA THR A 414 13.11 -22.43 3.48
C THR A 414 14.20 -23.44 3.16
N LYS A 415 14.55 -23.62 1.87
CA LYS A 415 15.68 -24.47 1.47
C LYS A 415 16.99 -23.68 1.63
N ASN A 416 17.99 -24.28 2.28
CA ASN A 416 19.35 -23.75 2.34
C ASN A 416 20.10 -24.03 1.00
N LYS A 417 21.36 -23.59 0.89
CA LYS A 417 22.19 -23.81 -0.32
C LYS A 417 22.48 -25.30 -0.61
N LYS A 418 22.33 -26.18 0.37
CA LYS A 418 22.47 -27.64 0.23
C LYS A 418 21.16 -28.34 -0.15
N GLY A 419 20.05 -27.59 -0.25
CA GLY A 419 18.73 -28.12 -0.56
C GLY A 419 17.93 -28.59 0.67
N GLU A 420 18.48 -28.50 1.88
CA GLU A 420 17.82 -28.94 3.11
C GLU A 420 16.84 -27.87 3.61
N PHE A 421 15.69 -28.29 4.14
CA PHE A 421 14.73 -27.38 4.76
C PHE A 421 15.20 -26.95 6.15
N VAL A 422 15.36 -25.65 6.33
CA VAL A 422 15.76 -25.02 7.60
C VAL A 422 14.73 -24.00 8.04
N ARG A 423 14.59 -23.83 9.35
CA ARG A 423 13.68 -22.83 9.93
C ARG A 423 14.20 -21.42 9.65
N LYS A 424 13.31 -20.54 9.16
CA LYS A 424 13.60 -19.13 8.92
C LYS A 424 13.81 -18.39 10.24
N LYS A 425 14.71 -17.41 10.23
CA LYS A 425 14.89 -16.48 11.36
C LYS A 425 13.65 -15.63 11.62
N GLN A 426 12.94 -15.24 10.55
CA GLN A 426 11.68 -14.51 10.60
C GLN A 426 10.66 -15.28 9.75
N PRO A 427 9.54 -15.75 10.35
CA PRO A 427 8.46 -16.36 9.61
C PRO A 427 7.87 -15.40 8.58
N GLN A 428 7.40 -15.95 7.45
CA GLN A 428 6.72 -15.18 6.42
C GLN A 428 5.23 -15.04 6.74
N VAL A 429 4.64 -13.93 6.29
CA VAL A 429 3.19 -13.76 6.32
C VAL A 429 2.59 -14.58 5.18
N ILE A 430 1.58 -15.39 5.46
CA ILE A 430 0.89 -16.19 4.45
C ILE A 430 -0.42 -15.52 4.03
N ARG A 431 -0.73 -15.64 2.74
CA ARG A 431 -2.02 -15.31 2.15
C ARG A 431 -2.55 -16.54 1.44
N TYR A 432 -3.87 -16.66 1.36
CA TYR A 432 -4.59 -17.73 0.67
C TYR A 432 -5.92 -17.16 0.19
N ARG A 433 -6.72 -17.97 -0.51
CA ARG A 433 -7.98 -17.54 -1.13
C ARG A 433 -8.95 -16.98 -0.09
N ASN A 434 -9.01 -17.58 1.09
CA ASN A 434 -9.81 -17.16 2.22
C ASN A 434 -11.32 -17.24 1.90
N TYR A 435 -11.79 -18.44 1.61
CA TYR A 435 -13.19 -18.73 1.28
C TYR A 435 -14.12 -18.31 2.42
N ASP A 436 -15.28 -17.78 2.08
CA ASP A 436 -16.26 -17.33 3.07
C ASP A 436 -16.96 -18.55 3.69
N MET A 437 -16.96 -18.62 5.01
CA MET A 437 -17.54 -19.75 5.75
C MET A 437 -19.06 -19.86 5.55
N THR A 438 -19.75 -18.74 5.32
CA THR A 438 -21.21 -18.68 5.16
C THR A 438 -21.66 -18.97 3.73
N GLN A 439 -20.88 -18.54 2.74
CA GLN A 439 -21.21 -18.71 1.32
C GLN A 439 -20.65 -20.01 0.74
N ASP A 440 -19.41 -20.37 1.11
CA ASP A 440 -18.63 -21.44 0.50
C ASP A 440 -18.16 -22.47 1.55
N TYR A 441 -19.07 -22.97 2.40
CA TYR A 441 -18.71 -23.79 3.57
C TYR A 441 -17.83 -25.02 3.24
N ASN A 442 -18.10 -25.71 2.13
CA ASN A 442 -17.28 -26.85 1.71
C ASN A 442 -15.86 -26.43 1.31
N GLU A 443 -15.72 -25.32 0.57
CA GLU A 443 -14.41 -24.81 0.17
C GLU A 443 -13.64 -24.23 1.36
N TYR A 444 -14.33 -23.59 2.29
CA TYR A 444 -13.76 -23.18 3.57
C TYR A 444 -13.19 -24.38 4.33
N ARG A 445 -13.97 -25.45 4.52
CA ARG A 445 -13.49 -26.68 5.20
C ARG A 445 -12.29 -27.28 4.50
N ARG A 446 -12.34 -27.41 3.16
CA ARG A 446 -11.23 -27.91 2.34
C ARG A 446 -9.97 -27.06 2.52
N GLU A 447 -10.10 -25.73 2.41
CA GLU A 447 -9.00 -24.79 2.59
C GLU A 447 -8.38 -24.90 3.99
N MET A 448 -9.21 -24.96 5.04
CA MET A 448 -8.76 -25.05 6.42
C MET A 448 -8.01 -26.37 6.70
N VAL A 449 -8.55 -27.50 6.26
CA VAL A 449 -7.89 -28.80 6.38
C VAL A 449 -6.55 -28.79 5.63
N THR A 450 -6.54 -28.32 4.39
CA THR A 450 -5.31 -28.24 3.56
C THR A 450 -4.24 -27.36 4.21
N LEU A 451 -4.61 -26.28 4.89
CA LEU A 451 -3.64 -25.36 5.49
C LEU A 451 -3.11 -25.84 6.85
N HIS A 452 -3.96 -26.46 7.68
CA HIS A 452 -3.71 -26.65 9.11
C HIS A 452 -3.54 -28.11 9.54
N ILE A 453 -4.02 -29.08 8.75
CA ILE A 453 -3.81 -30.50 9.01
C ILE A 453 -2.61 -31.00 8.20
N PRO A 454 -1.64 -31.71 8.83
CA PRO A 454 -0.54 -32.31 8.11
C PRO A 454 -1.01 -33.41 7.15
N PHE A 455 -0.45 -33.46 5.94
CA PHE A 455 -0.74 -34.52 4.94
C PHE A 455 0.49 -34.81 4.08
N ARG A 456 0.56 -35.99 3.45
CA ARG A 456 1.62 -36.36 2.50
C ARG A 456 1.16 -36.25 1.05
N ASN A 457 -0.09 -36.58 0.78
CA ASN A 457 -0.70 -36.51 -0.53
C ASN A 457 -2.11 -35.89 -0.44
N GLU A 458 -2.25 -34.70 -1.02
CA GLU A 458 -3.52 -33.96 -0.97
C GLU A 458 -4.66 -34.71 -1.64
N ASP A 459 -4.42 -35.32 -2.80
CA ASP A 459 -5.46 -36.00 -3.57
C ASP A 459 -6.05 -37.18 -2.79
N THR A 460 -5.20 -38.00 -2.15
CA THR A 460 -5.66 -39.22 -1.47
C THR A 460 -6.10 -39.02 -0.03
N GLU A 461 -5.46 -38.08 0.70
CA GLU A 461 -5.71 -37.88 2.13
C GLU A 461 -6.77 -36.80 2.38
N ILE A 462 -6.83 -35.77 1.53
CA ILE A 462 -7.73 -34.63 1.73
C ILE A 462 -8.92 -34.66 0.77
N LEU A 463 -8.68 -34.86 -0.53
CA LEU A 463 -9.70 -34.64 -1.56
C LEU A 463 -10.53 -35.89 -1.90
N ALA A 464 -9.91 -37.08 -1.86
CA ALA A 464 -10.58 -38.34 -2.18
C ALA A 464 -11.86 -38.49 -1.36
N ASP A 465 -12.97 -38.79 -2.03
CA ASP A 465 -14.30 -38.97 -1.43
C ASP A 465 -14.71 -37.82 -0.49
N MET A 466 -14.22 -36.60 -0.75
CA MET A 466 -14.47 -35.41 0.06
C MET A 466 -14.04 -35.56 1.53
N LYS A 467 -13.01 -36.37 1.82
CA LYS A 467 -12.49 -36.63 3.19
C LYS A 467 -12.30 -35.39 4.04
N PHE A 468 -11.94 -34.25 3.44
CA PHE A 468 -11.81 -32.98 4.14
C PHE A 468 -13.03 -32.58 4.97
N THR A 469 -14.26 -33.03 4.62
CA THR A 469 -15.45 -32.72 5.44
C THR A 469 -15.35 -33.40 6.80
N THR A 470 -15.07 -34.71 6.81
CA THR A 470 -14.95 -35.50 8.04
C THR A 470 -13.72 -35.07 8.84
N ILE A 471 -12.59 -34.84 8.16
CA ILE A 471 -11.35 -34.38 8.81
C ILE A 471 -11.59 -33.04 9.50
N TYR A 472 -12.29 -32.11 8.85
CA TYR A 472 -12.63 -30.82 9.45
C TYR A 472 -13.48 -31.02 10.71
N ASP A 473 -14.57 -31.79 10.60
CA ASP A 473 -15.52 -31.98 11.72
C ASP A 473 -14.83 -32.68 12.93
N GLU A 474 -13.89 -33.59 12.68
CA GLU A 474 -13.11 -34.28 13.74
C GLU A 474 -12.01 -33.39 14.36
N HIS A 475 -11.41 -32.48 13.58
CA HIS A 475 -10.24 -31.68 13.98
C HIS A 475 -10.53 -30.18 14.08
N GLU A 476 -11.79 -29.77 14.14
CA GLU A 476 -12.19 -28.36 14.11
C GLU A 476 -11.46 -27.53 15.17
N ASN A 477 -11.42 -28.02 16.41
CA ASN A 477 -10.73 -27.33 17.50
C ASN A 477 -9.23 -27.18 17.24
N GLU A 478 -8.58 -28.21 16.70
CA GLU A 478 -7.15 -28.17 16.37
C GLU A 478 -6.87 -27.16 15.24
N ILE A 479 -7.73 -27.15 14.21
CA ILE A 479 -7.66 -26.19 13.11
C ILE A 479 -7.79 -24.77 13.64
N LEU A 480 -8.78 -24.51 14.49
CA LEU A 480 -9.02 -23.18 15.07
C LEU A 480 -7.84 -22.73 15.94
N GLU A 481 -7.24 -23.61 16.74
CA GLU A 481 -6.04 -23.28 17.52
C GLU A 481 -4.83 -22.99 16.63
N LYS A 482 -4.57 -23.83 15.61
CA LYS A 482 -3.48 -23.60 14.65
C LYS A 482 -3.71 -22.35 13.81
N ARG A 483 -4.95 -21.99 13.54
CA ARG A 483 -5.34 -20.79 12.79
C ARG A 483 -4.94 -19.53 13.57
N LYS A 484 -5.01 -19.52 14.90
CA LYS A 484 -4.53 -18.41 15.75
C LYS A 484 -3.04 -18.11 15.58
N GLU A 485 -2.23 -19.04 15.07
CA GLU A 485 -0.82 -18.77 14.74
C GLU A 485 -0.65 -17.83 13.53
N PHE A 486 -1.65 -17.81 12.63
CA PHE A 486 -1.60 -17.10 11.36
C PHE A 486 -2.68 -16.02 11.23
N GLU A 487 -3.62 -16.00 12.17
CA GLU A 487 -4.70 -15.04 12.27
C GLU A 487 -4.76 -14.47 13.70
N SER A 488 -4.47 -13.18 13.83
CA SER A 488 -4.80 -12.40 15.02
C SER A 488 -6.31 -12.35 15.20
N ASN A 489 -6.79 -12.13 16.44
CA ASN A 489 -8.21 -11.99 16.79
C ASN A 489 -8.97 -10.83 16.11
N ILE A 490 -8.35 -10.16 15.12
CA ILE A 490 -8.97 -9.12 14.34
C ILE A 490 -9.69 -9.77 13.17
N ASP A 491 -11.02 -9.83 13.26
CA ASP A 491 -11.86 -10.16 12.12
C ASP A 491 -11.87 -8.97 11.15
N ILE A 492 -10.85 -8.92 10.29
CA ILE A 492 -10.67 -7.85 9.31
C ILE A 492 -11.83 -7.85 8.30
N GLN A 493 -12.39 -9.02 7.98
CA GLN A 493 -13.47 -9.12 7.01
C GLN A 493 -14.74 -8.54 7.61
N LYS A 494 -15.12 -8.93 8.83
CA LYS A 494 -16.22 -8.30 9.58
C LYS A 494 -15.94 -6.83 9.88
N THR A 495 -14.69 -6.44 10.15
CA THR A 495 -14.32 -5.02 10.32
C THR A 495 -14.56 -4.25 9.01
N ILE A 496 -14.08 -4.77 7.88
CA ILE A 496 -14.28 -4.18 6.54
C ILE A 496 -15.76 -4.24 6.11
N ASP A 497 -16.50 -5.27 6.49
CA ASP A 497 -17.91 -5.44 6.13
C ASP A 497 -18.82 -4.58 7.03
N ILE A 498 -18.49 -4.41 8.32
CA ILE A 498 -19.06 -3.36 9.17
C ILE A 498 -18.72 -2.00 8.56
N CYS A 499 -17.48 -1.76 8.08
CA CYS A 499 -17.15 -0.53 7.37
C CYS A 499 -18.03 -0.35 6.12
N ARG A 500 -18.30 -1.40 5.35
CA ARG A 500 -19.16 -1.34 4.16
C ARG A 500 -20.63 -1.14 4.50
N GLN A 501 -21.14 -1.79 5.54
CA GLN A 501 -22.53 -1.67 6.02
C GLN A 501 -22.80 -0.30 6.66
N LEU A 502 -21.86 0.23 7.44
CA LEU A 502 -21.92 1.61 7.95
C LEU A 502 -21.85 2.66 6.83
N CYS A 503 -21.31 2.30 5.67
CA CYS A 503 -21.19 3.20 4.52
C CYS A 503 -22.42 3.27 3.62
N HIS A 504 -23.53 2.55 3.87
CA HIS A 504 -24.83 2.85 3.28
C HIS A 504 -26.00 2.32 4.12
N GLU A 505 -26.61 3.20 4.92
CA GLU A 505 -28.07 3.46 4.97
C GLU A 505 -28.33 4.63 5.95
N GLY A 506 -28.65 5.80 5.39
CA GLY A 506 -29.42 6.90 6.00
C GLY A 506 -29.11 7.35 7.44
N GLU A 507 -28.16 8.27 7.63
CA GLU A 507 -28.37 9.55 8.32
C GLU A 507 -27.07 10.39 8.31
N LEU A 508 -27.09 11.44 7.50
CA LEU A 508 -26.01 12.39 7.31
C LEU A 508 -25.87 13.28 8.54
N ILE A 509 -24.93 12.94 9.44
CA ILE A 509 -24.17 13.93 10.20
C ILE A 509 -22.69 13.61 10.04
N ASP A 510 -22.09 14.25 9.03
CA ASP A 510 -20.67 14.62 8.81
C ASP A 510 -19.49 13.68 9.14
N ASP A 511 -19.69 12.44 9.60
CA ASP A 511 -18.60 11.50 9.94
C ASP A 511 -17.97 10.81 8.70
N GLU A 512 -18.58 10.98 7.51
CA GLU A 512 -17.94 10.62 6.23
C GLU A 512 -16.76 11.55 5.89
N SER A 513 -16.59 12.67 6.60
CA SER A 513 -15.47 13.59 6.44
C SER A 513 -14.24 13.08 7.18
N GLU A 514 -14.28 12.92 8.52
CA GLU A 514 -13.13 12.65 9.40
C GLU A 514 -12.21 11.48 9.01
N ILE A 515 -12.75 10.47 8.31
CA ILE A 515 -12.04 9.21 8.01
C ILE A 515 -11.59 9.12 6.57
N ARG A 516 -12.38 9.68 5.64
CA ARG A 516 -11.83 10.18 4.38
C ARG A 516 -10.65 11.10 4.68
N ASP A 517 -10.70 11.79 5.81
CA ASP A 517 -9.88 12.93 6.09
C ASP A 517 -8.48 12.67 6.69
N ILE A 518 -8.19 11.44 7.12
CA ILE A 518 -6.81 11.06 7.49
C ILE A 518 -5.96 10.74 6.24
N ALA A 519 -6.56 10.18 5.16
CA ALA A 519 -5.82 9.69 3.99
C ALA A 519 -6.13 10.38 2.62
N THR A 520 -7.19 11.16 2.46
CA THR A 520 -7.42 12.01 1.25
C THR A 520 -6.74 13.40 1.25
N ARG A 521 -5.50 13.57 1.73
CA ARG A 521 -4.92 14.92 1.95
C ARG A 521 -4.86 15.87 0.72
N PHE A 522 -5.17 15.43 -0.51
CA PHE A 522 -5.27 16.33 -1.67
C PHE A 522 -6.27 15.76 -2.71
N PRO A 523 -7.47 16.33 -2.87
CA PRO A 523 -8.05 16.50 -4.19
C PRO A 523 -7.77 17.94 -4.60
N GLU A 524 -6.85 18.14 -5.54
CA GLU A 524 -6.71 19.43 -6.19
C GLU A 524 -6.97 19.35 -7.68
N PRO A 525 -7.68 20.35 -8.24
CA PRO A 525 -7.83 20.48 -9.68
C PRO A 525 -6.48 20.74 -10.32
N ASN A 526 -6.34 20.27 -11.56
CA ASN A 526 -5.09 20.26 -12.28
C ASN A 526 -4.64 21.72 -12.58
N PRO A 527 -3.48 22.20 -12.08
CA PRO A 527 -3.03 23.57 -12.33
C PRO A 527 -2.68 23.84 -13.81
N PHE A 528 -2.57 22.79 -14.63
CA PHE A 528 -2.38 22.89 -16.07
C PHE A 528 -3.67 22.64 -16.86
N GLU A 529 -4.85 22.64 -16.22
CA GLU A 529 -6.14 22.43 -16.91
C GLU A 529 -6.30 23.31 -18.16
N GLU A 530 -5.82 24.56 -18.11
CA GLU A 530 -5.76 25.48 -19.25
C GLU A 530 -4.74 25.09 -20.33
N LEU A 531 -3.62 24.45 -19.95
CA LEU A 531 -2.60 23.95 -20.87
C LEU A 531 -3.10 22.72 -21.65
N TYR A 532 -3.84 21.79 -21.01
CA TYR A 532 -4.43 20.63 -21.71
C TYR A 532 -5.57 21.02 -22.64
N ARG A 533 -6.29 22.11 -22.33
CA ARG A 533 -7.32 22.66 -23.21
C ARG A 533 -6.73 23.48 -24.36
N ASN A 534 -5.40 23.67 -24.41
CA ASN A 534 -4.75 24.35 -25.51
C ASN A 534 -4.38 23.34 -26.63
N PRO A 535 -5.13 23.27 -27.74
CA PRO A 535 -4.85 22.36 -28.84
C PRO A 535 -3.49 22.62 -29.53
N ASN A 536 -2.81 23.73 -29.22
CA ASN A 536 -1.54 24.14 -29.80
C ASN A 536 -0.32 23.95 -28.87
N ALA A 537 -0.45 23.24 -27.75
CA ALA A 537 0.68 22.98 -26.85
C ALA A 537 1.72 22.05 -27.50
N ALA A 538 2.93 22.57 -27.77
CA ALA A 538 4.02 21.88 -28.46
C ALA A 538 4.81 20.86 -27.60
N VAL A 539 4.34 20.56 -26.38
CA VAL A 539 5.12 19.89 -25.32
C VAL A 539 5.49 18.43 -25.64
N ASN A 540 4.92 17.81 -26.68
CA ASN A 540 5.20 16.42 -27.07
C ASN A 540 5.23 16.20 -28.59
N GLU A 541 5.55 17.24 -29.37
CA GLU A 541 5.55 17.16 -30.84
C GLU A 541 6.51 16.07 -31.36
N ASP A 542 7.63 15.87 -30.69
CA ASP A 542 8.65 14.87 -31.04
C ASP A 542 8.12 13.43 -30.91
N LEU A 543 7.29 13.16 -29.89
CA LEU A 543 6.63 11.86 -29.68
C LEU A 543 5.50 11.64 -30.68
N ARG A 544 4.73 12.68 -31.02
CA ARG A 544 3.70 12.61 -32.09
C ARG A 544 4.35 12.31 -33.43
N ILE A 545 5.45 12.99 -33.77
CA ILE A 545 6.20 12.76 -35.01
C ILE A 545 6.81 11.35 -35.05
N ALA A 546 7.36 10.85 -33.94
CA ALA A 546 7.92 9.50 -33.86
C ALA A 546 6.85 8.39 -34.04
N THR A 547 5.63 8.64 -33.55
CA THR A 547 4.52 7.65 -33.62
C THR A 547 3.78 7.71 -34.96
N LEU A 548 3.70 8.89 -35.60
CA LEU A 548 2.93 9.11 -36.83
C LEU A 548 3.74 8.87 -38.12
N LYS A 549 5.08 9.01 -38.12
CA LYS A 549 5.87 8.89 -39.38
C LYS A 549 6.23 7.47 -39.80
N ASN A 550 6.01 6.42 -39.00
CA ASN A 550 6.51 5.07 -39.29
C ASN A 550 5.43 3.98 -39.43
N LEU A 551 4.22 4.28 -39.92
CA LEU A 551 3.18 3.26 -40.11
C LEU A 551 2.44 3.38 -41.44
N GLY A 552 3.18 3.40 -42.55
CA GLY A 552 2.64 2.94 -43.83
C GLY A 552 2.52 1.41 -43.81
N ALA A 553 1.37 0.85 -44.19
CA ALA A 553 1.18 -0.59 -44.31
C ALA A 553 2.18 -1.17 -45.32
N ILE A 554 3.14 -1.95 -44.83
CA ILE A 554 4.02 -2.76 -45.69
C ILE A 554 3.26 -4.05 -46.04
N ALA A 555 2.47 -4.01 -47.11
CA ALA A 555 2.05 -5.23 -47.79
C ALA A 555 3.28 -5.82 -48.52
N LYS A 556 4.09 -6.60 -47.80
CA LYS A 556 5.12 -7.43 -48.44
C LYS A 556 4.44 -8.60 -49.14
N ARG A 557 4.80 -8.82 -50.41
CA ARG A 557 4.47 -10.05 -51.15
C ARG A 557 4.98 -11.23 -50.30
N ARG A 558 4.16 -12.27 -50.05
CA ARG A 558 4.61 -13.46 -49.32
C ARG A 558 5.69 -14.17 -50.14
N GLU A 559 6.94 -13.99 -49.76
CA GLU A 559 8.10 -14.60 -50.42
C GLU A 559 8.35 -16.06 -49.98
N ASN A 560 7.68 -16.52 -48.90
CA ASN A 560 7.84 -17.87 -48.34
C ASN A 560 6.63 -18.77 -48.66
N ILE A 561 6.44 -19.14 -49.93
CA ILE A 561 5.48 -20.18 -50.31
C ILE A 561 6.16 -21.54 -50.13
N MET A 562 5.68 -22.33 -49.17
CA MET A 562 6.12 -23.71 -48.95
C MET A 562 5.75 -24.58 -50.16
N SER A 563 6.66 -25.45 -50.60
CA SER A 563 6.36 -26.41 -51.67
C SER A 563 5.36 -27.47 -51.21
N ASN A 564 4.52 -27.95 -52.13
CA ASN A 564 3.52 -28.99 -51.81
C ASN A 564 4.15 -30.26 -51.22
N ASP A 565 5.32 -30.65 -51.72
CA ASP A 565 6.01 -31.85 -51.21
C ASP A 565 6.42 -31.68 -49.75
N HIS A 566 6.97 -30.51 -49.39
CA HIS A 566 7.36 -30.20 -48.01
C HIS A 566 6.14 -30.07 -47.09
N PHE A 567 5.04 -29.50 -47.58
CA PHE A 567 3.77 -29.48 -46.85
C PHE A 567 3.24 -30.89 -46.57
N CYS A 568 3.27 -31.78 -47.57
CA CYS A 568 2.84 -33.17 -47.40
C CYS A 568 3.73 -33.95 -46.44
N GLU A 569 5.03 -33.70 -46.40
CA GLU A 569 5.94 -34.27 -45.42
C GLU A 569 5.58 -33.84 -43.99
N LEU A 570 5.36 -32.54 -43.75
CA LEU A 570 4.97 -32.02 -42.44
C LEU A 570 3.60 -32.54 -41.97
N MET A 571 2.64 -32.68 -42.89
CA MET A 571 1.32 -33.26 -42.60
C MET A 571 1.42 -34.74 -42.19
N ARG A 572 2.43 -35.48 -42.67
CA ARG A 572 2.67 -36.88 -42.28
C ARG A 572 3.40 -37.00 -40.95
N SER A 573 4.19 -36.01 -40.54
CA SER A 573 4.89 -35.99 -39.25
C SER A 573 4.03 -35.52 -38.07
N ALA A 574 2.83 -35.00 -38.33
CA ALA A 574 1.91 -34.56 -37.29
C ALA A 574 1.36 -35.75 -36.48
N ASN A 575 1.29 -35.61 -35.15
CA ASN A 575 0.57 -36.57 -34.31
C ASN A 575 -0.96 -36.46 -34.56
N GLU A 576 -1.74 -37.44 -34.10
CA GLU A 576 -3.18 -37.50 -34.40
C GLU A 576 -3.94 -36.21 -34.03
N LYS A 577 -3.68 -35.64 -32.85
CA LYS A 577 -4.34 -34.40 -32.40
C LYS A 577 -3.95 -33.18 -33.25
N GLN A 578 -2.69 -33.10 -33.67
CA GLN A 578 -2.22 -32.05 -34.56
C GLN A 578 -2.87 -32.17 -35.95
N LYS A 579 -2.97 -33.40 -36.45
CA LYS A 579 -3.54 -33.69 -37.77
C LYS A 579 -5.03 -33.37 -37.82
N ASP A 580 -5.79 -33.69 -36.79
CA ASP A 580 -7.22 -33.37 -36.68
C ASP A 580 -7.47 -31.86 -36.70
N LEU A 581 -6.66 -31.10 -35.94
CA LEU A 581 -6.77 -29.65 -35.92
C LEU A 581 -6.42 -29.01 -37.28
N LEU A 582 -5.37 -29.49 -37.94
CA LEU A 582 -4.98 -29.02 -39.27
C LEU A 582 -6.07 -29.29 -40.31
N LEU A 583 -6.68 -30.47 -40.29
CA LEU A 583 -7.79 -30.82 -41.19
C LEU A 583 -9.04 -29.98 -40.90
N HIS A 584 -9.32 -29.68 -39.63
CA HIS A 584 -10.41 -28.78 -39.24
C HIS A 584 -10.20 -27.36 -39.80
N VAL A 585 -8.98 -26.82 -39.70
CA VAL A 585 -8.63 -25.51 -40.27
C VAL A 585 -8.76 -25.50 -41.79
N ILE A 586 -8.27 -26.54 -42.47
CA ILE A 586 -8.37 -26.64 -43.94
C ILE A 586 -9.84 -26.69 -44.37
N HIS A 587 -10.64 -27.53 -43.71
CA HIS A 587 -12.07 -27.63 -43.99
C HIS A 587 -12.79 -26.30 -43.78
N HIS A 588 -12.48 -25.59 -42.69
CA HIS A 588 -13.06 -24.28 -42.41
C HIS A 588 -12.68 -23.22 -43.46
N ASN A 589 -11.44 -23.22 -43.97
CA ASN A 589 -11.00 -22.27 -45.00
C ASN A 589 -11.61 -22.56 -46.38
N LEU A 590 -11.97 -23.81 -46.65
CA LEU A 590 -12.60 -24.22 -47.90
C LEU A 590 -14.13 -24.19 -47.85
N SER A 591 -14.72 -23.99 -46.67
CA SER A 591 -16.16 -23.81 -46.45
C SER A 591 -16.64 -22.45 -46.98
N ALA A 592 -17.87 -22.42 -47.50
CA ALA A 592 -18.51 -21.18 -47.96
C ALA A 592 -18.97 -20.29 -46.78
N GLU A 593 -19.15 -20.85 -45.58
CA GLU A 593 -19.49 -20.10 -44.37
C GLU A 593 -18.22 -19.54 -43.72
N LYS A 594 -18.07 -18.21 -43.79
CA LYS A 594 -16.91 -17.47 -43.27
C LYS A 594 -17.15 -16.99 -41.83
N SER A 595 -17.51 -17.89 -40.91
CA SER A 595 -17.44 -17.54 -39.49
C SER A 595 -15.96 -17.36 -39.09
N PRO A 596 -15.62 -16.43 -38.17
CA PRO A 596 -14.25 -16.30 -37.71
C PRO A 596 -13.81 -17.56 -36.94
N LEU A 597 -12.80 -18.28 -37.44
CA LEU A 597 -12.19 -19.39 -36.72
C LEU A 597 -11.12 -18.86 -35.76
N GLN A 598 -11.42 -18.83 -34.46
CA GLN A 598 -10.46 -18.41 -33.44
C GLN A 598 -9.77 -19.63 -32.82
N LEU A 599 -8.49 -19.82 -33.12
CA LEU A 599 -7.66 -20.88 -32.52
C LEU A 599 -6.62 -20.26 -31.60
N PHE A 600 -6.65 -20.66 -30.34
CA PHE A 600 -5.74 -20.15 -29.31
C PHE A 600 -4.70 -21.20 -28.95
N PHE A 601 -3.47 -20.99 -29.41
CA PHE A 601 -2.32 -21.79 -29.02
C PHE A 601 -1.54 -21.05 -27.94
N THR A 602 -1.26 -21.71 -26.83
CA THR A 602 -0.46 -21.11 -25.75
C THR A 602 0.85 -21.87 -25.56
N GLY A 603 1.94 -21.11 -25.42
CA GLY A 603 3.29 -21.57 -25.12
C GLY A 603 4.10 -20.39 -24.56
N PRO A 604 5.22 -20.63 -23.85
CA PRO A 604 5.90 -19.57 -23.12
C PRO A 604 6.84 -18.78 -24.03
N ALA A 605 6.73 -17.45 -23.94
CA ALA A 605 7.64 -16.42 -24.45
C ALA A 605 8.00 -16.49 -25.95
N GLY A 606 7.32 -15.69 -26.77
CA GLY A 606 7.76 -15.34 -28.13
C GLY A 606 6.93 -15.88 -29.29
N CYS A 607 5.90 -16.68 -29.06
CA CYS A 607 5.05 -17.23 -30.14
C CYS A 607 3.72 -16.47 -30.33
N GLY A 608 3.53 -15.32 -29.68
CA GLY A 608 2.41 -14.43 -29.93
C GLY A 608 2.60 -13.66 -31.24
N LYS A 609 2.49 -14.35 -32.38
CA LYS A 609 2.06 -13.71 -33.62
C LYS A 609 0.70 -14.29 -33.95
N PRO A 610 -0.39 -13.50 -33.92
CA PRO A 610 -1.62 -13.92 -34.57
C PRO A 610 -1.31 -14.18 -36.04
N LEU A 611 -1.86 -15.27 -36.59
CA LEU A 611 -1.90 -15.51 -38.03
C LEU A 611 -3.20 -14.94 -38.59
#